data_AF-A0A5K0Y7M9-F1
#
_entry.id   AF-A0A5K0Y7M9-F1
#
_cell.length_a   1.000
_cell.length_b   1.000
_cell.length_c   1.000
_cell.angle_alpha   90.00
_cell.angle_beta   90.00
_cell.angle_gamma   90.00
#
_symmetry.space_group_name_H-M   'P 1'
#
loop_
_entity.id
_entity.type
_entity.pdbx_description
1 polymer ?
#
loop_
_entity_poly.entity_id
_entity_poly.type
_entity_poly.pdbx_seq_one_letter_code
_entity_poly.pdbx_strand_id
1 'polypeptide(L)' 'LWWNRYGFDCPNLARFAVKVLSQTCSASGCERNWSVFQHIHSKKRNRLEHKRLNDLVFVRYNMRLKQ' A
#
# COMPACT_ATOMS: atom_id res chain seq x y z
N LEU A 1 -12.83 -11.10 9.14
CA LEU A 1 -11.64 -11.96 8.99
C LEU A 1 -11.80 -13.20 9.86
N TRP A 2 -11.72 -14.40 9.26
CA TRP A 2 -11.88 -15.69 9.96
C TRP A 2 -10.92 -15.83 11.15
N TRP A 3 -9.65 -15.45 10.97
CA TRP A 3 -8.64 -15.45 12.03
C TRP A 3 -8.96 -14.55 13.23
N ASN A 4 -9.71 -13.46 13.05
CA ASN A 4 -10.15 -12.62 14.18
C ASN A 4 -11.31 -13.23 14.96
N ARG A 5 -12.07 -14.15 14.35
CA ARG A 5 -13.24 -14.79 15.00
C ARG A 5 -12.90 -16.15 15.61
N TYR A 6 -11.94 -16.88 15.03
CA TYR A 6 -11.64 -18.26 15.43
C TYR A 6 -10.15 -18.49 15.81
N GLY A 7 -9.30 -17.47 15.72
CA GLY A 7 -7.86 -17.60 15.98
C GLY A 7 -7.44 -17.44 17.45
N PHE A 8 -8.39 -17.36 18.39
CA PHE A 8 -8.10 -17.09 19.81
C PHE A 8 -7.27 -18.19 20.47
N ASP A 9 -7.48 -19.45 20.09
CA ASP A 9 -6.75 -20.60 20.66
C ASP A 9 -5.28 -20.66 20.23
N CYS A 10 -4.93 -19.98 19.14
CA CYS A 10 -3.59 -19.94 18.57
C CYS A 10 -3.15 -18.49 18.26
N PRO A 11 -2.91 -17.64 19.27
CA PRO A 11 -2.72 -16.19 19.09
C PRO A 11 -1.51 -15.84 18.21
N ASN A 12 -0.43 -16.61 18.32
CA ASN A 12 0.77 -16.40 17.50
C ASN A 12 0.53 -16.72 16.02
N LEU A 13 -0.16 -17.83 15.75
CA LEU A 13 -0.49 -18.25 14.38
C LEU A 13 -1.52 -17.31 13.76
N ALA A 14 -2.55 -16.93 14.51
CA ALA A 14 -3.55 -15.97 14.06
C ALA A 14 -2.93 -14.62 13.71
N ARG A 15 -2.01 -14.10 14.54
CA ARG A 15 -1.30 -12.85 14.27
C ARG A 15 -0.43 -12.95 13.01
N PHE A 16 0.22 -14.09 12.79
CA PHE A 16 1.03 -14.33 11.60
C PHE A 16 0.15 -14.42 10.34
N ALA A 17 -0.93 -15.21 10.39
CA ALA A 17 -1.85 -15.39 9.28
C ALA A 17 -2.54 -14.07 8.89
N VAL A 18 -2.96 -13.25 9.87
CA VAL A 18 -3.48 -11.90 9.60
C VAL A 18 -2.43 -11.05 8.89
N LYS A 19 -1.16 -11.06 9.31
CA LYS A 19 -0.11 -10.29 8.63
C LYS A 19 0.09 -10.73 7.19
N VAL A 20 0.17 -12.04 6.94
CA VAL A 20 0.39 -12.61 5.59
C VAL A 20 -0.81 -12.32 4.68
N LEU A 21 -2.02 -12.57 5.16
CA LEU A 21 -3.25 -12.35 4.38
C LEU A 21 -3.58 -10.87 4.17
N SER A 22 -3.03 -9.97 5.00
CA SER A 22 -3.15 -8.52 4.79
C SER A 22 -2.14 -7.98 3.78
N GLN A 23 -1.18 -8.79 3.31
CA GLN A 23 -0.30 -8.39 2.22
C GLN A 23 -1.01 -8.53 0.89
N THR A 24 -0.81 -7.55 0.01
CA THR A 24 -1.29 -7.65 -1.38
C THR A 24 -0.43 -8.64 -2.15
N CYS A 25 -1.03 -9.72 -2.68
CA CYS A 25 -0.33 -10.72 -3.50
C CYS A 25 0.11 -10.23 -4.90
N SER A 26 -0.12 -8.96 -5.23
CA SER A 26 0.22 -8.41 -6.54
C SER A 26 0.86 -7.03 -6.44
N ALA A 27 1.82 -6.77 -7.32
CA ALA A 27 2.40 -5.45 -7.51
C ALA A 27 1.47 -4.49 -8.27
N SER A 28 0.34 -4.98 -8.81
CA SER A 28 -0.57 -4.19 -9.66
C SER A 28 -1.07 -2.90 -8.99
N GLY A 29 -1.29 -2.91 -7.67
CA GLY A 29 -1.65 -1.72 -6.90
C GLY A 29 -0.53 -0.68 -6.84
N CYS A 30 0.72 -1.14 -6.67
CA CYS A 30 1.91 -0.31 -6.68
C CYS A 30 2.19 0.25 -8.09
N GLU A 31 2.08 -0.58 -9.12
CA GLU A 31 2.24 -0.19 -10.53
C GLU A 31 1.22 0.87 -10.96
N ARG A 32 -0.04 0.72 -10.53
CA ARG A 32 -1.10 1.70 -10.84
C ARG A 32 -0.86 3.05 -10.16
N ASN A 33 -0.39 3.05 -8.91
CA ASN A 33 0.03 4.29 -8.25
C ASN A 33 1.22 4.89 -9.02
N TRP A 34 2.24 4.11 -9.32
CA TRP A 34 3.43 4.58 -10.02
C TRP A 34 3.15 5.15 -11.41
N SER A 35 2.24 4.54 -12.17
CA SER A 35 1.80 5.03 -13.48
C SER A 35 1.15 6.43 -13.39
N VAL A 36 0.27 6.65 -12.41
CA VAL A 36 -0.35 7.97 -12.16
C VAL A 36 0.71 9.02 -11.81
N PHE A 37 1.70 8.63 -11.01
CA PHE A 37 2.78 9.54 -10.62
C PHE A 37 3.75 9.83 -11.76
N GLN A 38 4.10 8.83 -12.59
CA GLN A 38 4.90 9.06 -13.80
C GLN A 38 4.23 10.03 -14.77
N HIS A 39 2.90 9.98 -14.87
CA HIS A 39 2.15 10.94 -15.69
C HIS A 39 2.25 12.38 -15.15
N ILE A 40 2.17 12.56 -13.83
CA ILE A 40 2.29 13.87 -13.17
C ILE A 40 3.73 14.41 -13.27
N HIS A 41 4.73 13.53 -13.29
CA HIS A 41 6.15 13.86 -13.25
C HIS A 41 6.85 13.85 -14.61
N SER A 42 6.09 13.80 -15.71
CA SER A 42 6.62 13.84 -17.08
C SER A 42 7.62 14.98 -17.25
N LYS A 43 8.72 14.76 -18.00
CA LYS A 43 9.84 15.71 -18.22
C LYS A 43 9.40 17.13 -18.63
N LYS A 44 8.19 17.30 -19.15
CA LYS A 44 7.59 18.59 -19.56
C LYS A 44 6.85 19.34 -18.44
N ARG A 45 6.46 18.67 -17.34
CA ARG A 45 5.78 19.23 -16.16
C ARG A 45 6.47 18.76 -14.87
N ASN A 46 7.28 19.66 -14.33
CA ASN A 46 7.64 19.77 -12.90
C ASN A 46 8.84 18.96 -12.36
N ARG A 47 9.83 19.71 -11.82
CA ARG A 47 10.99 19.26 -11.06
C ARG A 47 10.61 19.04 -9.59
N LEU A 48 9.70 18.12 -9.31
CA LEU A 48 9.43 17.74 -7.92
C LEU A 48 10.64 16.93 -7.40
N GLU A 49 11.18 17.32 -6.24
CA GLU A 49 12.24 16.52 -5.61
C GLU A 49 11.72 15.12 -5.29
N HIS A 50 12.57 14.11 -5.48
CA HIS A 50 12.26 12.71 -5.24
C HIS A 50 11.67 12.46 -3.83
N LYS A 51 12.10 13.26 -2.84
CA LYS A 51 11.57 13.21 -1.48
C LYS A 51 10.08 13.59 -1.41
N ARG A 52 9.68 14.70 -2.06
CA ARG A 52 8.27 15.13 -2.11
C ARG A 52 7.38 14.15 -2.87
N LEU A 53 7.92 13.49 -3.90
CA LEU A 53 7.20 12.44 -4.61
C LEU A 53 6.87 11.27 -3.66
N ASN A 54 7.87 10.77 -2.92
CA ASN A 54 7.68 9.66 -1.99
C ASN A 54 6.65 10.00 -0.91
N ASP A 55 6.68 11.23 -0.37
CA ASP A 55 5.69 11.69 0.59
C ASP A 55 4.27 11.68 -0.01
N LEU A 56 4.11 12.14 -1.26
CA LEU A 56 2.81 12.15 -1.94
C LEU A 56 2.29 10.74 -2.23
N VAL A 57 3.16 9.82 -2.64
CA VAL A 57 2.85 8.40 -2.84
C VAL A 57 2.38 7.78 -1.53
N PHE A 58 3.10 8.02 -0.43
CA PHE A 58 2.77 7.50 0.89
C PHE A 58 1.41 8.00 1.38
N VAL A 59 1.15 9.31 1.28
CA VAL A 59 -0.15 9.89 1.68
C VAL A 59 -1.28 9.34 0.81
N ARG A 60 -1.13 9.31 -0.51
CA ARG A 60 -2.15 8.82 -1.45
C ARG A 60 -2.48 7.35 -1.22
N TYR A 61 -1.47 6.52 -1.00
CA TYR A 61 -1.63 5.09 -0.73
C TYR A 61 -2.36 4.85 0.60
N ASN A 62 -1.91 5.50 1.67
CA ASN A 62 -2.54 5.36 2.99
C ASN A 62 -3.96 5.91 3.04
N MET A 63 -4.26 7.02 2.34
CA MET A 63 -5.62 7.54 2.21
C MET A 63 -6.55 6.52 1.54
N ARG A 64 -6.04 5.77 0.55
CA ARG A 64 -6.79 4.71 -0.13
C ARG A 64 -7.03 3.47 0.72
N LEU A 65 -6.11 3.15 1.64
CA LEU A 65 -6.24 2.03 2.59
C LEU A 65 -7.14 2.35 3.79
N LYS A 66 -7.35 3.63 4.08
CA LYS A 66 -8.24 4.10 5.17
C LYS A 66 -9.71 4.22 4.75
N GLN A 67 -10.01 4.24 3.45
CA GLN A 67 -11.36 4.15 2.89
C GLN A 67 -11.78 2.69 2.79
#